data_AF-A0A1H9TSY2-F1
#
_entry.id   AF-A0A1H9TSY2-F1
#
_cell.length_a   1.000
_cell.length_b   1.000
_cell.length_c   1.000
_cell.angle_alpha   90.00
_cell.angle_beta   90.00
_cell.angle_gamma   90.00
#
_symmetry.space_group_name_H-M   'P 1'
#
loop_
_entity.id
_entity.type
_entity.pdbx_description
1 polymer ?
#
loop_
_entity_poly.entity_id
_entity_poly.type
_entity_poly.pdbx_seq_one_letter_code
_entity_poly.pdbx_strand_id
1 'polypeptide(L)' 'MPNLRLLLDERKKNSDDTYPIKLRVSGYNDYKRYKTKFSATELDFEKLQSGKHLSDAQRKTKSSMDYLRA' A
#
# COMPACT_ATOMS: atom_id res chain seq x y z
N MET A 1 13.23 11.45 4.43
CA MET A 1 12.23 11.66 3.36
C MET A 1 10.91 11.04 3.79
N PRO A 2 9.76 11.71 3.60
CA PRO A 2 8.47 11.12 3.95
C PRO A 2 8.17 9.90 3.06
N ASN A 3 7.78 8.78 3.67
CA ASN A 3 7.50 7.52 2.97
C ASN A 3 5.98 7.26 2.98
N LEU A 4 5.39 7.13 1.80
CA LEU A 4 3.99 6.76 1.62
C LEU A 4 3.88 5.25 1.37
N ARG A 5 3.01 4.57 2.13
CA ARG A 5 2.70 3.15 1.95
C ARG A 5 1.20 2.91 2.04
N LEU A 6 0.73 1.94 1.26
CA LEU A 6 -0.60 1.37 1.41
C LEU A 6 -0.58 0.33 2.55
N LEU A 7 -1.67 0.26 3.30
CA LEU A 7 -1.85 -0.68 4.41
C LEU A 7 -3.27 -1.22 4.37
N LEU A 8 -3.41 -2.52 4.58
CA LEU A 8 -4.70 -3.16 4.79
C LEU A 8 -5.04 -3.09 6.29
N ASP A 9 -6.24 -2.65 6.66
CA ASP A 9 -6.68 -2.61 8.06
C ASP A 9 -7.51 -3.84 8.41
N GLU A 10 -6.83 -4.94 8.71
CA GLU A 10 -7.41 -6.24 9.07
C GLU A 10 -8.35 -6.18 10.30
N ARG A 11 -8.16 -5.17 11.16
CA ARG A 11 -8.97 -4.96 12.36
C ARG A 11 -10.40 -4.49 12.05
N LYS A 12 -10.65 -4.02 10.84
CA LYS A 12 -11.95 -3.48 10.40
C LYS A 12 -12.48 -4.23 9.20
N LYS A 13 -12.63 -5.54 9.37
CA LYS A 13 -13.26 -6.41 8.38
C LYS A 13 -14.70 -5.95 8.09
N ASN A 14 -15.02 -5.80 6.82
CA ASN A 14 -16.38 -5.58 6.34
C ASN A 14 -17.14 -6.92 6.25
N SER A 15 -18.47 -6.88 6.15
CA SER A 15 -19.30 -8.09 6.06
C SER A 15 -19.07 -8.93 4.78
N ASP A 16 -18.42 -8.34 3.78
CA ASP A 16 -18.12 -8.93 2.47
C ASP A 16 -16.72 -9.56 2.39
N ASP A 17 -16.07 -9.82 3.54
CA ASP A 17 -14.70 -10.37 3.63
C ASP A 17 -13.61 -9.43 3.09
N THR A 18 -13.93 -8.14 2.89
CA THR A 18 -12.96 -7.12 2.49
C THR A 18 -12.46 -6.30 3.69
N TYR A 19 -11.28 -5.71 3.53
CA TYR A 19 -10.65 -4.87 4.53
C TYR A 19 -10.35 -3.48 3.94
N PRO A 20 -10.60 -2.39 4.70
CA PRO A 20 -10.38 -1.04 4.21
C PRO A 20 -8.88 -0.76 4.05
N ILE A 21 -8.53 -0.17 2.91
CA ILE A 21 -7.17 0.26 2.60
C ILE A 21 -6.93 1.64 3.22
N LYS A 22 -5.77 1.81 3.86
CA LYS A 22 -5.30 3.07 4.43
C LYS A 22 -3.99 3.50 3.80
N LEU A 23 -3.80 4.81 3.73
CA LEU A 23 -2.52 5.42 3.37
C LEU A 23 -1.76 5.74 4.66
N ARG A 24 -0.60 5.13 4.84
CA ARG A 24 0.34 5.51 5.89
C ARG A 24 1.39 6.44 5.30
N VAL A 25 1.39 7.68 5.78
CA VAL A 25 2.46 8.64 5.52
C VAL A 25 3.36 8.64 6.75
N SER A 26 4.58 8.18 6.61
CA SER A 26 5.60 8.26 7.68
C SER A 26 6.52 9.45 7.42
N GLY A 27 6.62 10.36 8.39
CA GLY A 27 7.63 11.41 8.44
C GLY A 27 8.93 10.92 9.11
N TYR A 28 9.78 11.84 9.57
CA TYR A 28 11.04 11.49 10.25
C TYR A 28 10.82 10.85 11.63
N ASN A 29 9.83 11.33 12.40
CA ASN A 29 9.57 10.89 13.78
C ASN A 29 8.12 10.44 14.02
N ASP A 30 7.24 10.60 13.03
CA ASP A 30 5.82 10.33 13.16
C ASP A 30 5.28 9.55 11.95
N TYR A 31 4.08 9.00 12.12
CA TYR A 31 3.31 8.53 10.98
C TYR A 31 1.83 8.86 11.19
N LYS A 32 1.16 9.19 10.09
CA LYS A 32 -0.29 9.40 10.06
C LYS A 32 -0.93 8.39 9.12
N ARG A 33 -2.12 7.91 9.51
CA ARG A 33 -2.93 6.98 8.71
C ARG A 33 -4.16 7.72 8.20
N TYR A 34 -4.30 7.78 6.89
CA TYR A 34 -5.47 8.36 6.23
C TYR A 34 -6.38 7.23 5.73
N LYS A 35 -7.68 7.35 6.01
CA LYS A 35 -8.68 6.43 5.47
C LYS A 35 -8.85 6.68 3.99
N THR A 36 -9.00 5.61 3.21
CA THR A 36 -9.41 5.71 1.81
C THR A 36 -10.84 5.22 1.64
N LYS A 37 -11.42 5.39 0.44
CA LYS A 37 -12.73 4.85 0.08
C LYS A 37 -12.66 3.39 -0.40
N PHE A 38 -11.46 2.81 -0.49
CA PHE A 38 -11.23 1.51 -1.09
C PHE A 38 -11.12 0.43 -0.02
N SER A 39 -11.64 -0.76 -0.34
CA SER A 39 -11.47 -1.97 0.43
C SER A 39 -11.02 -3.08 -0.51
N ALA A 40 -10.26 -4.04 0.00
CA ALA A 40 -9.79 -5.19 -0.78
C ALA A 40 -9.73 -6.44 0.11
N THR A 41 -9.78 -7.61 -0.53
CA THR A 41 -9.40 -8.87 0.11
C THR A 41 -7.87 -8.89 0.33
N GLU A 42 -7.39 -9.76 1.22
CA GLU A 42 -5.94 -9.95 1.41
C GLU A 42 -5.24 -10.34 0.10
N LEU A 43 -5.83 -11.27 -0.66
CA LEU A 43 -5.29 -11.73 -1.94
C LEU A 43 -5.19 -10.60 -2.97
N ASP A 44 -6.22 -9.75 -3.10
CA ASP A 44 -6.20 -8.66 -4.07
C ASP A 44 -5.26 -7.53 -3.62
N PHE A 45 -5.13 -7.31 -2.31
CA PHE A 45 -4.15 -6.38 -1.76
C PHE A 45 -2.71 -6.85 -2.01
N GLU A 46 -2.44 -8.15 -1.89
CA GLU A 46 -1.13 -8.73 -2.22
C GLU A 46 -0.81 -8.58 -3.71
N LYS A 47 -1.79 -8.82 -4.59
CA LYS A 47 -1.64 -8.56 -6.03
C LYS A 47 -1.32 -7.09 -6.31
N LEU A 48 -2.00 -6.15 -5.64
CA LEU A 48 -1.73 -4.72 -5.74
C LEU A 48 -0.28 -4.38 -5.33
N GLN A 49 0.23 -4.98 -4.26
CA GLN A 49 1.62 -4.76 -3.82
C GLN A 49 2.66 -5.43 -4.72
N SER A 50 2.34 -6.60 -5.27
CA SER A 50 3.26 -7.39 -6.09
C SER A 50 3.77 -6.61 -7.31
N GLY A 51 2.98 -5.70 -7.87
CA GLY A 51 3.34 -4.94 -9.07
C GLY A 51 3.40 -5.82 -10.33
N LYS A 52 2.71 -6.97 -10.31
CA LYS A 52 2.71 -7.96 -11.40
C LYS A 52 2.17 -7.42 -12.74
N HIS A 53 1.37 -6.34 -12.68
CA HIS A 53 0.81 -5.64 -13.85
C HIS A 53 1.41 -4.24 -14.08
N LEU A 54 2.60 -3.96 -13.55
CA LEU A 54 3.28 -2.70 -13.84
C LEU A 54 3.81 -2.71 -15.27
N SER A 55 3.63 -1.58 -15.97
CA SER A 55 4.31 -1.35 -17.25
C SER A 55 5.83 -1.30 -17.06
N ASP A 56 6.62 -1.47 -18.12
CA ASP A 56 8.08 -1.48 -18.01
C ASP A 56 8.65 -0.20 -17.39
N ALA A 57 8.04 0.95 -17.70
CA ALA A 57 8.37 2.23 -17.06
C ALA A 57 8.09 2.20 -15.55
N GLN A 58 6.92 1.72 -15.14
CA GLN A 58 6.53 1.64 -13.73
C GLN A 58 7.36 0.62 -12.95
N ARG A 59 7.78 -0.48 -13.59
CA ARG A 59 8.66 -1.50 -12.99
C ARG A 59 10.06 -0.94 -12.70
N LYS A 60 10.64 -0.18 -13.63
CA LYS A 60 11.94 0.52 -13.42
C LYS A 60 11.86 1.52 -12.27
N THR A 61 10.78 2.29 -12.21
CA THR A 61 10.54 3.24 -11.11
C THR A 61 10.37 2.51 -9.78
N LYS A 62 9.59 1.42 -9.73
CA LYS A 62 9.45 0.60 -8.51
C LYS A 62 10.79 0.05 -8.03
N SER A 63 11.58 -0.54 -8.94
CA SER A 63 12.92 -1.06 -8.61
C SER A 63 13.85 0.03 -8.04
N SER A 64 13.81 1.23 -8.63
CA SER A 64 14.57 2.38 -8.11
C SER A 64 14.08 2.82 -6.72
N MET A 65 12.77 2.81 -6.47
CA MET A 65 12.22 3.12 -5.15
C MET A 65 12.52 2.05 -4.10
N ASP A 66 12.52 0.78 -4.49
CA ASP A 66 12.83 -0.34 -3.60
C ASP A 66 14.32 -0.33 -3.23
N TYR A 67 15.22 0.02 -4.17
CA TYR A 67 16.64 0.25 -3.90
C TYR A 67 16.85 1.39 -2.88
N LEU A 68 16.11 2.50 -2.99
CA LEU A 68 16.19 3.63 -2.05
C LEU A 68 15.56 3.34 -0.67
N ARG A 69 14.88 2.20 -0.50
CA ARG A 69 14.27 1.77 0.76
C ARG A 69 15.17 0.83 1.56
N ALA A 70 16.19 0.23 0.94
CA ALA A 70 17.21 -0.60 1.56
C ALA A 70 18.32 0.26 2.19
#